data_AF-A0A540LG14-F1
#
_entry.id   AF-A0A540LG14-F1
#
_cell.length_a   1.000
_cell.length_b   1.000
_cell.length_c   1.000
_cell.angle_alpha   90.00
_cell.angle_beta   90.00
_cell.angle_gamma   90.00
#
_symmetry.space_group_name_H-M   'P 1'
#
loop_
_entity.id
_entity.type
_entity.pdbx_description
1 polymer ?
#
loop_
_entity_poly.entity_id
_entity_poly.type
_entity_poly.pdbx_seq_one_letter_code
_entity_poly.pdbx_strand_id
1 'polypeptide(L)'
;MAASKSNLRSSCSFPNLLLSCLNFTLFILSVTSLVPTVLLRTPPTSMGMAFLMISGISILSSFVGFYSQLTHLCFITHVSLLLASLVAQLLGTLALFTKERSTMSLIKSPRDPREAKLLVRLECGVLMAMLMMQVLVLVMSCVVQSCWVREYEGLEAEREAMTKKRSRRIAKVQEESMENAAKIAEVKAKELDEKMKNKYGQWVKTSEFEG
;
A
#
# COMPACT_ATOMS: atom_id res chain seq x y z
N MET A 1 10.27 18.48 19.69
CA MET A 1 8.87 18.08 19.48
C MET A 1 8.86 16.80 18.65
N ALA A 2 8.66 15.65 19.29
CA ALA A 2 8.76 14.32 18.69
C ALA A 2 7.60 13.41 19.14
N ALA A 3 6.39 13.96 19.26
CA ALA A 3 5.23 13.25 19.81
C ALA A 3 4.13 12.88 18.78
N SER A 4 4.32 13.20 17.49
CA SER A 4 3.30 12.90 16.46
C SER A 4 3.45 11.50 15.83
N LYS A 5 4.65 10.91 15.87
CA LYS A 5 4.97 9.67 15.13
C LYS A 5 4.28 8.40 15.67
N SER A 6 3.85 8.35 16.92
CA SER A 6 3.28 7.14 17.52
C SER A 6 1.78 6.97 17.22
N ASN A 7 1.03 8.06 17.12
CA ASN A 7 -0.44 7.99 17.00
C ASN A 7 -0.93 7.67 15.57
N LEU A 8 -0.23 8.13 14.52
CA LEU A 8 -0.63 7.80 13.15
C LEU A 8 -0.34 6.34 12.77
N ARG A 9 0.82 5.81 13.17
CA ARG A 9 1.23 4.43 12.87
C ARG A 9 0.31 3.37 13.50
N SER A 10 -0.35 3.73 14.61
CA SER A 10 -1.36 2.89 15.29
C SER A 10 -2.66 2.74 14.49
N SER A 11 -3.09 3.78 13.76
CA SER A 11 -4.41 3.84 13.14
C SER A 11 -4.58 2.90 11.93
N CYS A 12 -3.49 2.61 11.21
CA CYS A 12 -3.51 1.71 10.05
C CYS A 12 -3.35 0.22 10.44
N SER A 13 -2.93 -0.09 11.67
CA SER A 13 -2.69 -1.47 12.10
C SER A 13 -3.98 -2.29 12.19
N PHE A 14 -5.06 -1.70 12.71
CA PHE A 14 -6.32 -2.40 12.89
C PHE A 14 -7.02 -2.76 11.57
N PRO A 15 -7.17 -1.83 10.59
CA PRO A 15 -7.72 -2.17 9.28
C PRO A 15 -6.93 -3.25 8.55
N ASN A 16 -5.59 -3.26 8.67
CA ASN A 16 -4.75 -4.32 8.09
C ASN A 16 -4.96 -5.67 8.76
N LEU A 17 -5.01 -5.72 10.10
CA LEU A 17 -5.30 -6.96 10.84
C LEU A 17 -6.68 -7.51 10.48
N LEU A 18 -7.69 -6.63 10.44
CA LEU A 18 -9.05 -6.99 10.06
C LEU A 18 -9.09 -7.53 8.62
N LEU A 19 -8.44 -6.86 7.68
CA LEU A 19 -8.33 -7.31 6.29
C LEU A 19 -7.63 -8.68 6.18
N SER A 20 -6.64 -8.94 7.03
CA SER A 20 -5.94 -10.23 7.10
C SER A 20 -6.87 -11.34 7.59
N CYS A 21 -7.60 -11.08 8.68
CA CYS A 21 -8.58 -11.99 9.25
C CYS A 21 -9.72 -12.32 8.27
N LEU A 22 -10.21 -11.32 7.55
CA LEU A 22 -11.23 -11.50 6.52
C LEU A 22 -10.74 -12.37 5.35
N ASN A 23 -9.51 -12.13 4.86
CA ASN A 23 -8.90 -12.98 3.83
C ASN A 23 -8.69 -14.41 4.32
N PHE A 24 -8.30 -14.62 5.58
CA PHE A 24 -8.20 -15.96 6.16
C PHE A 24 -9.53 -16.69 6.18
N THR A 25 -10.56 -15.98 6.63
CA THR A 25 -11.92 -16.52 6.71
C THR A 25 -12.41 -16.88 5.31
N LEU A 26 -12.17 -16.00 4.32
CA LEU A 26 -12.49 -16.29 2.92
C LEU A 26 -11.73 -17.49 2.38
N PHE A 27 -10.45 -17.64 2.71
CA PHE A 27 -9.66 -18.80 2.30
C PHE A 27 -10.28 -20.10 2.83
N ILE A 28 -10.61 -20.15 4.13
CA ILE A 28 -11.26 -21.32 4.75
C ILE A 28 -12.62 -21.61 4.09
N LEU A 29 -13.46 -20.59 3.90
CA LEU A 29 -14.76 -20.75 3.24
C LEU A 29 -14.59 -21.29 1.81
N SER A 30 -13.63 -20.75 1.05
CA SER A 30 -13.37 -21.14 -0.35
C SER A 30 -12.82 -22.56 -0.47
N VAL A 31 -12.06 -23.03 0.51
CA VAL A 31 -11.64 -24.44 0.57
C VAL A 31 -12.83 -25.33 0.96
N THR A 32 -13.67 -24.87 1.88
CA THR A 32 -14.83 -25.63 2.36
C THR A 32 -15.91 -25.78 1.28
N SER A 33 -16.10 -24.80 0.39
CA SER A 33 -17.04 -24.89 -0.75
C SER A 33 -16.69 -26.00 -1.75
N LEU A 34 -15.45 -26.51 -1.72
CA LEU A 34 -15.08 -27.67 -2.54
C LEU A 34 -15.83 -28.94 -2.10
N VAL A 35 -16.19 -29.07 -0.81
CA VAL A 35 -16.84 -30.26 -0.25
C VAL A 35 -18.20 -30.55 -0.91
N PRO A 36 -19.19 -29.65 -0.90
CA PRO A 36 -20.45 -29.88 -1.58
C PRO A 36 -20.27 -30.10 -3.09
N THR A 37 -19.33 -29.39 -3.73
CA THR A 37 -19.05 -29.56 -5.17
C THR A 37 -18.54 -30.97 -5.50
N VAL A 38 -17.60 -31.51 -4.71
CA VAL A 38 -17.07 -32.87 -4.85
C VAL A 38 -18.11 -33.92 -4.47
N LEU A 39 -18.88 -33.68 -3.41
CA LEU A 39 -19.97 -34.57 -2.99
C LEU A 39 -21.10 -34.62 -4.03
N LEU A 40 -21.38 -33.54 -4.76
CA LEU A 40 -22.45 -33.56 -5.75
C LEU A 40 -22.19 -34.58 -6.86
N ARG A 41 -20.95 -34.68 -7.38
CA ARG A 41 -20.55 -35.73 -8.33
C ARG A 41 -19.03 -35.74 -8.57
N THR A 42 -18.43 -36.93 -8.55
CA THR A 42 -17.07 -37.21 -9.06
C THR A 42 -17.14 -38.28 -10.14
N PRO A 43 -16.54 -38.08 -11.34
CA PRO A 43 -15.88 -36.86 -11.81
C PRO A 43 -16.87 -35.69 -12.02
N PRO A 44 -16.40 -34.43 -11.87
CA PRO A 44 -17.25 -33.25 -12.01
C PRO A 44 -17.78 -33.09 -13.44
N THR A 45 -19.03 -32.66 -13.58
CA THR A 45 -19.57 -32.21 -14.87
C THR A 45 -19.02 -30.83 -15.23
N SER A 46 -19.29 -30.32 -16.45
CA SER A 46 -18.90 -28.94 -16.84
C SER A 46 -19.39 -27.89 -15.83
N MET A 47 -20.59 -28.07 -15.28
CA MET A 47 -21.13 -27.19 -14.24
C MET A 47 -20.39 -27.34 -12.90
N GLY A 48 -20.07 -28.57 -12.49
CA GLY A 48 -19.23 -28.82 -11.32
C GLY A 48 -17.84 -28.21 -11.47
N MET A 49 -17.24 -28.29 -12.67
CA MET A 49 -15.97 -27.63 -12.99
C MET A 49 -16.06 -26.12 -12.85
N ALA A 50 -17.17 -25.49 -13.25
CA ALA A 50 -17.37 -24.06 -13.08
C ALA A 50 -17.35 -23.65 -11.59
N PHE A 51 -18.01 -24.40 -10.71
CA PHE A 51 -17.98 -24.14 -9.25
C PHE A 51 -16.59 -24.37 -8.65
N LEU A 52 -15.86 -25.40 -9.10
CA LEU A 52 -14.46 -25.60 -8.71
C LEU A 52 -13.57 -24.42 -9.14
N MET A 53 -13.78 -23.88 -10.33
CA MET A 53 -13.04 -22.70 -10.81
C MET A 53 -13.37 -21.44 -10.01
N ILE A 54 -14.65 -21.19 -9.69
CA ILE A 54 -15.07 -20.07 -8.83
C ILE A 54 -14.38 -20.16 -7.46
N SER A 55 -14.40 -21.35 -6.85
CA SER A 55 -13.73 -21.61 -5.57
C SER A 55 -12.22 -21.45 -5.69
N GLY A 56 -11.61 -21.96 -6.76
CA GLY A 56 -10.17 -21.83 -7.03
C GLY A 56 -9.70 -20.38 -7.19
N ILE A 57 -10.45 -19.56 -7.93
CA ILE A 57 -10.16 -18.12 -8.06
C ILE A 57 -10.28 -17.43 -6.70
N SER A 58 -11.28 -17.80 -5.89
CA SER A 58 -11.47 -17.26 -4.53
C SER A 58 -10.31 -17.65 -3.58
N ILE A 59 -9.82 -18.89 -3.67
CA ILE A 59 -8.64 -19.37 -2.93
C ILE A 59 -7.41 -18.56 -3.34
N LEU A 60 -7.15 -18.41 -4.64
CA LEU A 60 -6.03 -17.63 -5.14
C LEU A 60 -6.11 -16.17 -4.69
N SER A 61 -7.28 -15.55 -4.81
CA SER A 61 -7.51 -14.16 -4.38
C SER A 61 -7.24 -13.99 -2.89
N SER A 62 -7.79 -14.85 -2.04
CA SER A 62 -7.60 -14.77 -0.58
C SER A 62 -6.16 -15.05 -0.16
N PHE A 63 -5.49 -16.00 -0.81
CA PHE A 63 -4.07 -16.27 -0.61
C PHE A 63 -3.20 -15.06 -0.98
N VAL A 64 -3.40 -14.50 -2.17
CA VAL A 64 -2.71 -13.28 -2.63
C VAL A 64 -3.02 -12.09 -1.73
N GLY A 65 -4.24 -12.01 -1.19
CA GLY A 65 -4.64 -10.99 -0.20
C GLY A 65 -3.73 -10.95 1.02
N PHE A 66 -3.28 -12.10 1.53
CA PHE A 66 -2.26 -12.15 2.59
C PHE A 66 -0.92 -11.55 2.17
N TYR A 67 -0.44 -11.90 0.98
CA TYR A 67 0.86 -11.41 0.48
C TYR A 67 0.83 -9.94 0.09
N SER A 68 -0.33 -9.40 -0.28
CA SER A 68 -0.50 -7.98 -0.58
C SER A 68 -0.23 -7.09 0.65
N GLN A 69 -0.40 -7.62 1.86
CA GLN A 69 -0.03 -6.93 3.09
C GLN A 69 1.48 -6.92 3.33
N LEU A 70 2.20 -7.91 2.78
CA LEU A 70 3.65 -8.06 2.91
C LEU A 70 4.42 -7.34 1.77
N THR A 71 3.81 -7.18 0.60
CA THR A 71 4.48 -6.66 -0.61
C THR A 71 3.59 -5.69 -1.40
N HIS A 72 4.05 -4.45 -1.53
CA HIS A 72 3.33 -3.32 -2.18
C HIS A 72 2.93 -3.58 -3.64
N LEU A 73 3.66 -4.44 -4.35
CA LEU A 73 3.45 -4.77 -5.76
C LEU A 73 2.22 -5.66 -6.00
N CYS A 74 1.62 -6.22 -4.95
CA CYS A 74 0.52 -7.17 -5.08
C CYS A 74 -0.87 -6.55 -4.99
N PHE A 75 -1.02 -5.24 -4.72
CA PHE A 75 -2.34 -4.63 -4.49
C PHE A 75 -3.21 -4.65 -5.76
N ILE A 76 -2.68 -4.24 -6.91
CA ILE A 76 -3.43 -4.23 -8.18
C ILE A 76 -3.82 -5.66 -8.54
N THR A 77 -2.88 -6.61 -8.47
CA THR A 77 -3.14 -8.02 -8.73
C THR A 77 -4.19 -8.60 -7.79
N HIS A 78 -4.12 -8.27 -6.50
CA HIS A 78 -5.11 -8.68 -5.51
C HIS A 78 -6.49 -8.12 -5.84
N VAL A 79 -6.61 -6.82 -6.14
CA VAL A 79 -7.89 -6.20 -6.51
C VAL A 79 -8.44 -6.78 -7.81
N SER A 80 -7.60 -7.03 -8.82
CA SER A 80 -8.02 -7.67 -10.07
C SER A 80 -8.56 -9.09 -9.85
N LEU A 81 -7.87 -9.90 -9.04
CA LEU A 81 -8.32 -11.24 -8.67
C LEU A 81 -9.64 -11.20 -7.88
N LEU A 82 -9.76 -10.23 -6.97
CA LEU A 82 -10.94 -10.07 -6.14
C LEU A 82 -12.16 -9.64 -6.96
N LEU A 83 -11.99 -8.74 -7.93
CA LEU A 83 -13.03 -8.38 -8.89
C LEU A 83 -13.44 -9.57 -9.78
N ALA A 84 -12.46 -10.32 -10.29
CA ALA A 84 -12.74 -11.53 -11.08
C ALA A 84 -13.53 -12.55 -10.25
N SER A 85 -13.17 -12.73 -8.97
CA SER A 85 -13.88 -13.59 -8.05
C SER A 85 -15.32 -13.13 -7.78
N LEU A 86 -15.53 -11.83 -7.54
CA LEU A 86 -16.87 -11.25 -7.33
C LEU A 86 -17.78 -11.50 -8.53
N VAL A 87 -17.28 -11.27 -9.75
CA VAL A 87 -18.03 -11.53 -10.98
C VAL A 87 -18.36 -13.02 -11.11
N ALA A 88 -17.39 -13.89 -10.85
CA ALA A 88 -17.58 -15.33 -10.95
C ALA A 88 -18.62 -15.85 -9.93
N GLN A 89 -18.59 -15.36 -8.69
CA GLN A 89 -19.55 -15.70 -7.64
C GLN A 89 -20.94 -15.14 -7.93
N LEU A 90 -21.05 -13.92 -8.44
CA LEU A 90 -22.32 -13.33 -8.85
C LEU A 90 -22.96 -14.15 -9.97
N LEU A 91 -22.19 -14.51 -11.00
CA LEU A 91 -22.67 -15.37 -12.09
C LEU A 91 -23.06 -16.77 -11.61
N GLY A 92 -22.26 -17.39 -10.73
CA GLY A 92 -22.55 -18.69 -10.15
C GLY A 92 -23.83 -18.69 -9.31
N THR A 93 -23.99 -17.67 -8.47
CA THR A 93 -25.19 -17.44 -7.66
C THR A 93 -26.42 -17.24 -8.55
N LEU A 94 -26.33 -16.38 -9.56
CA LEU A 94 -27.42 -16.15 -10.51
C LEU A 94 -27.79 -17.44 -11.24
N ALA A 95 -26.82 -18.25 -11.66
CA ALA A 95 -27.09 -19.54 -12.30
C ALA A 95 -27.81 -20.53 -11.37
N LEU A 96 -27.46 -20.54 -10.08
CA LEU A 96 -28.12 -21.38 -9.07
C LEU A 96 -29.54 -20.91 -8.74
N PHE A 97 -29.77 -19.60 -8.63
CA PHE A 97 -31.09 -19.03 -8.32
C PHE A 97 -32.04 -19.04 -9.52
N THR A 98 -31.59 -18.56 -10.68
CA THR A 98 -32.47 -18.35 -11.84
C THR A 98 -32.72 -19.64 -12.63
N LYS A 99 -31.78 -20.59 -12.60
CA LYS A 99 -31.81 -21.82 -13.39
C LYS A 99 -31.72 -23.08 -12.52
N GLU A 100 -32.22 -23.06 -11.28
CA GLU A 100 -32.14 -24.18 -10.31
C GLU A 100 -32.43 -25.54 -10.95
N ARG A 101 -33.56 -25.68 -11.67
CA ARG A 101 -33.96 -26.94 -12.31
C ARG A 101 -33.00 -27.41 -13.42
N SER A 102 -32.46 -26.46 -14.19
CA SER A 102 -31.50 -26.76 -15.25
C SER A 102 -30.12 -27.09 -14.66
N THR A 103 -29.71 -26.38 -13.62
CA THR A 103 -28.46 -26.64 -12.90
C THR A 103 -28.50 -28.03 -12.24
N MET A 104 -29.61 -28.42 -11.63
CA MET A 104 -29.80 -29.77 -11.10
C MET A 104 -29.71 -30.85 -12.19
N SER A 105 -30.30 -30.61 -13.37
CA SER A 105 -30.22 -31.58 -14.48
C SER A 105 -28.81 -31.67 -15.09
N LEU A 106 -28.05 -30.58 -15.09
CA LEU A 106 -26.67 -30.51 -15.59
C LEU A 106 -25.64 -31.16 -14.64
N ILE A 107 -25.89 -31.11 -13.32
CA ILE A 107 -25.03 -31.79 -12.33
C ILE A 107 -25.18 -33.32 -12.46
N LYS A 108 -26.33 -33.82 -12.93
CA LYS A 108 -26.65 -35.24 -13.08
C LYS A 108 -26.27 -36.05 -11.82
N SER A 109 -26.49 -35.55 -10.61
CA SER A 109 -26.02 -36.25 -9.41
C SER A 109 -26.64 -37.66 -9.31
N PRO A 110 -25.86 -38.71 -8.95
CA PRO A 110 -26.41 -40.05 -8.69
C PRO A 110 -27.10 -40.16 -7.32
N ARG A 111 -27.05 -39.10 -6.51
CA ARG A 111 -27.67 -39.04 -5.18
C ARG A 111 -29.19 -38.91 -5.26
N ASP A 112 -29.85 -39.15 -4.13
CA ASP A 112 -31.28 -38.87 -3.98
C ASP A 112 -31.57 -37.39 -4.33
N PRO A 113 -32.63 -37.10 -5.09
CA PRO A 113 -32.95 -35.74 -5.52
C PRO A 113 -33.14 -34.75 -4.36
N ARG A 114 -33.55 -35.20 -3.17
CA ARG A 114 -33.65 -34.34 -1.98
C ARG A 114 -32.28 -33.97 -1.45
N GLU A 115 -31.36 -34.92 -1.35
CA GLU A 115 -29.97 -34.68 -0.92
C GLU A 115 -29.23 -33.77 -1.91
N ALA A 116 -29.35 -34.05 -3.20
CA ALA A 116 -28.74 -33.22 -4.25
C ALA A 116 -29.27 -31.79 -4.20
N LYS A 117 -30.57 -31.60 -3.98
CA LYS A 117 -31.17 -30.27 -3.82
C LYS A 117 -30.65 -29.53 -2.59
N LEU A 118 -30.48 -30.23 -1.46
CA LEU A 118 -29.91 -29.64 -0.25
C LEU A 118 -28.46 -29.20 -0.47
N LEU A 119 -27.64 -30.04 -1.11
CA LEU A 119 -26.24 -29.71 -1.44
C LEU A 119 -26.14 -28.50 -2.39
N VAL A 120 -27.03 -28.41 -3.39
CA VAL A 120 -27.07 -27.25 -4.32
C VAL A 120 -27.47 -25.97 -3.59
N ARG A 121 -28.42 -26.03 -2.65
CA ARG A 121 -28.79 -24.87 -1.81
C ARG A 121 -27.70 -24.48 -0.84
N LEU A 122 -27.01 -25.46 -0.26
CA LEU A 122 -25.84 -25.23 0.59
C LEU A 122 -24.75 -24.50 -0.20
N GLU A 123 -24.40 -25.01 -1.39
CA GLU A 123 -23.42 -24.36 -2.26
C GLU A 123 -23.82 -22.93 -2.62
N CYS A 124 -25.09 -22.70 -2.96
CA CYS A 124 -25.60 -21.36 -3.21
C CYS A 124 -25.45 -20.43 -1.99
N GLY A 125 -25.78 -20.93 -0.79
CA GLY A 125 -25.62 -20.19 0.46
C GLY A 125 -24.15 -19.85 0.75
N VAL A 126 -23.24 -20.79 0.49
CA VAL A 126 -21.80 -20.59 0.65
C VAL A 126 -21.28 -19.54 -0.35
N LEU A 127 -21.67 -19.62 -1.63
CA LEU A 127 -21.29 -18.62 -2.64
C LEU A 127 -21.79 -17.23 -2.29
N MET A 128 -23.02 -17.10 -1.77
CA MET A 128 -23.57 -15.83 -1.28
C MET A 128 -22.78 -15.29 -0.09
N ALA A 129 -22.42 -16.13 0.87
CA ALA A 129 -21.59 -15.74 2.01
C ALA A 129 -20.20 -15.27 1.55
N MET A 130 -19.58 -15.99 0.62
CA MET A 130 -18.30 -15.62 0.02
C MET A 130 -18.38 -14.28 -0.73
N LEU A 131 -19.46 -14.04 -1.47
CA LEU A 131 -19.71 -12.77 -2.17
C LEU A 131 -19.75 -11.59 -1.20
N MET A 132 -20.55 -11.70 -0.13
CA MET A 132 -20.66 -10.64 0.88
C MET A 132 -19.32 -10.38 1.57
N MET A 133 -18.58 -11.43 1.91
CA MET A 133 -17.26 -11.32 2.52
C MET A 133 -16.23 -10.69 1.55
N GLN A 134 -16.27 -11.02 0.25
CA GLN A 134 -15.39 -10.40 -0.75
C GLN A 134 -15.70 -8.92 -0.96
N VAL A 135 -16.97 -8.51 -0.94
CA VAL A 135 -17.33 -7.08 -0.96
C VAL A 135 -16.73 -6.36 0.25
N LEU A 136 -16.80 -6.95 1.45
CA LEU A 136 -16.19 -6.37 2.64
C LEU A 136 -14.66 -6.27 2.51
N VAL A 137 -13.99 -7.30 1.98
CA VAL A 137 -12.54 -7.27 1.72
C VAL A 137 -12.18 -6.19 0.70
N LEU A 138 -12.99 -5.99 -0.35
CA LEU A 138 -12.78 -4.90 -1.32
C LEU A 138 -12.84 -3.53 -0.64
N VAL A 139 -13.89 -3.27 0.13
CA VAL A 139 -14.07 -2.00 0.86
C VAL A 139 -12.91 -1.78 1.82
N MET A 140 -12.54 -2.78 2.60
CA MET A 140 -11.42 -2.70 3.54
C MET A 140 -10.09 -2.49 2.83
N SER A 141 -9.87 -3.12 1.67
CA SER A 141 -8.67 -2.90 0.84
C SER A 141 -8.60 -1.44 0.37
N CYS A 142 -9.72 -0.84 -0.05
CA CYS A 142 -9.79 0.57 -0.42
C CYS A 142 -9.55 1.52 0.78
N VAL A 143 -10.06 1.19 1.96
CA VAL A 143 -9.81 1.95 3.19
C VAL A 143 -8.32 1.90 3.54
N VAL A 144 -7.71 0.72 3.54
CA VAL A 144 -6.27 0.54 3.79
C VAL A 144 -5.47 1.35 2.77
N GLN A 145 -5.79 1.23 1.48
CA GLN A 145 -5.08 1.97 0.42
C GLN A 145 -5.21 3.49 0.61
N SER A 146 -6.40 3.99 0.96
CA SER A 146 -6.61 5.42 1.26
C SER A 146 -5.80 5.87 2.48
N CYS A 147 -5.71 5.04 3.51
CA CYS A 147 -4.87 5.32 4.68
C CYS A 147 -3.39 5.41 4.32
N TRP A 148 -2.91 4.50 3.48
CA TRP A 148 -1.53 4.50 2.98
C TRP A 148 -1.21 5.73 2.13
N VAL A 149 -2.10 6.10 1.20
CA VAL A 149 -1.93 7.31 0.37
C VAL A 149 -1.83 8.55 1.26
N ARG A 150 -2.71 8.69 2.25
CA ARG A 150 -2.67 9.81 3.20
C ARG A 150 -1.39 9.83 4.05
N GLU A 151 -0.88 8.66 4.44
CA GLU A 151 0.39 8.56 5.18
C GLU A 151 1.58 8.96 4.31
N TYR A 152 1.57 8.57 3.03
CA TYR A 152 2.60 8.96 2.07
C TYR A 152 2.62 10.47 1.81
N GLU A 153 1.46 11.08 1.57
CA GLU A 153 1.32 12.54 1.42
C GLU A 153 1.84 13.29 2.66
N GLY A 154 1.52 12.80 3.87
CA GLY A 154 2.02 13.37 5.12
C GLY A 154 3.54 13.28 5.27
N LEU A 155 4.12 12.14 4.90
CA LEU A 155 5.58 11.94 4.92
C LEU A 155 6.30 12.81 3.88
N GLU A 156 5.71 12.98 2.70
CA GLU A 156 6.25 13.85 1.65
C GLU A 156 6.25 15.31 2.10
N ALA A 157 5.14 15.78 2.70
CA ALA A 157 5.05 17.12 3.27
C ALA A 157 6.08 17.36 4.40
N GLU A 158 6.30 16.38 5.28
CA GLU A 158 7.36 16.47 6.31
C GLU A 158 8.76 16.57 5.69
N ARG A 159 9.03 15.79 4.63
CA ARG A 159 10.31 15.78 3.92
C ARG A 159 10.58 17.12 3.24
N GLU A 160 9.57 17.69 2.58
CA GLU A 160 9.67 19.01 1.96
C GLU A 160 9.92 20.11 3.00
N ALA A 161 9.18 20.10 4.11
CA ALA A 161 9.37 21.06 5.21
C ALA A 161 10.78 20.96 5.81
N MET A 162 11.28 19.73 6.02
CA MET A 162 12.64 19.50 6.51
C MET A 162 13.70 20.01 5.52
N THR A 163 13.51 19.75 4.23
CA THR A 163 14.44 20.19 3.17
C THR A 163 14.47 21.71 3.06
N LYS A 164 13.32 22.37 3.12
CA LYS A 164 13.21 23.84 3.14
C LYS A 164 13.81 24.47 4.40
N LYS A 165 13.66 23.81 5.56
CA LYS A 165 14.31 24.24 6.80
C LYS A 165 15.83 24.10 6.71
N ARG A 166 16.32 23.02 6.09
CA ARG A 166 17.75 22.79 5.87
C ARG A 166 18.33 23.80 4.88
N SER A 167 17.66 24.08 3.76
CA SER A 167 18.13 25.05 2.77
C SER A 167 18.24 26.45 3.35
N ARG A 168 17.26 26.89 4.15
CA ARG A 168 17.33 28.17 4.87
C ARG A 168 18.52 28.26 5.81
N ARG A 169 18.85 27.17 6.53
CA ARG A 169 20.04 27.14 7.41
C ARG A 169 21.33 27.25 6.61
N ILE A 170 21.43 26.56 5.47
CA ILE A 170 22.61 26.63 4.59
C ILE A 170 22.75 28.04 4.02
N ALA A 171 21.67 28.64 3.54
CA ALA A 171 21.68 30.02 3.02
C ALA A 171 22.15 31.02 4.08
N LYS A 172 21.64 30.90 5.32
CA LYS A 172 22.07 31.75 6.44
C LYS A 172 23.57 31.59 6.76
N VAL A 173 24.07 30.35 6.77
CA VAL A 173 25.50 30.08 6.99
C VAL A 173 26.35 30.64 5.84
N GLN A 174 25.87 30.56 4.59
CA GLN A 174 26.57 31.14 3.44
C GLN A 174 26.63 32.66 3.54
N GLU A 175 25.53 33.32 3.88
CA GLU A 175 25.46 34.77 4.10
C GLU A 175 26.42 35.20 5.21
N GLU A 176 26.37 34.56 6.39
CA GLU A 176 27.29 34.81 7.51
C GLU A 176 28.76 34.61 7.11
N SER A 177 29.05 33.59 6.27
CA SER A 177 30.41 33.33 5.79
C SER A 177 30.92 34.39 4.81
N MET A 178 30.05 34.90 3.93
CA MET A 178 30.39 35.97 2.98
C MET A 178 30.65 37.29 3.70
N GLU A 179 29.80 37.63 4.68
CA GLU A 179 30.03 38.81 5.52
C GLU A 179 31.36 38.71 6.29
N ASN A 180 31.66 37.54 6.84
CA ASN A 180 32.92 37.33 7.56
C ASN A 180 34.14 37.42 6.62
N ALA A 181 34.05 36.84 5.42
CA ALA A 181 35.10 36.96 4.40
C ALA A 181 35.34 38.41 3.98
N ALA A 182 34.26 39.20 3.81
CA ALA A 182 34.36 40.63 3.52
C ALA A 182 35.05 41.42 4.65
N LYS A 183 34.70 41.14 5.91
CA LYS A 183 35.37 41.74 7.09
C LYS A 183 36.86 41.40 7.13
N ILE A 184 37.23 40.15 6.85
CA ILE A 184 38.64 39.74 6.80
C ILE A 184 39.39 40.45 5.67
N ALA A 185 38.77 40.61 4.50
CA ALA A 185 39.37 41.33 3.38
C ALA A 185 39.59 42.82 3.71
N GLU A 186 38.63 43.47 4.38
CA GLU A 186 38.75 44.86 4.83
C GLU A 186 39.88 45.03 5.85
N VAL A 187 39.99 44.13 6.83
CA VAL A 187 41.08 44.14 7.82
C VAL A 187 42.44 43.94 7.15
N LYS A 188 42.56 42.99 6.22
CA LYS A 188 43.80 42.76 5.46
C LYS A 188 44.17 43.95 4.59
N ALA A 189 43.20 44.63 3.99
CA ALA A 189 43.44 45.84 3.20
C ALA A 189 43.99 46.97 4.08
N LYS A 190 43.41 47.18 5.27
CA LYS A 190 43.91 48.14 6.26
C LYS A 190 45.32 47.79 6.74
N GLU A 191 45.60 46.52 7.01
CA GLU A 191 46.94 46.06 7.41
C GLU A 191 47.98 46.26 6.30
N LEU A 192 47.61 46.02 5.04
CA LEU A 192 48.49 46.27 3.88
C LEU A 192 48.76 47.76 3.67
N ASP A 193 47.75 48.60 3.81
CA ASP A 193 47.89 50.06 3.73
C ASP A 193 48.83 50.58 4.83
N GLU A 194 48.64 50.11 6.07
CA GLU A 194 49.49 50.46 7.20
C GLU A 194 50.95 49.98 7.00
N LYS A 195 51.14 48.77 6.47
CA LYS A 195 52.47 48.25 6.09
C LYS A 195 53.13 49.07 4.98
N MET A 196 52.38 49.50 3.96
CA MET A 196 52.92 50.38 2.92
C MET A 196 53.29 51.74 3.50
N LYS A 197 52.43 52.34 4.32
CA LYS A 197 52.71 53.62 4.97
C LYS A 197 53.95 53.55 5.87
N ASN A 198 54.13 52.46 6.62
CA ASN A 198 55.34 52.24 7.40
C ASN A 198 56.58 52.05 6.52
N LYS A 199 56.52 51.25 5.45
CA LYS A 199 57.65 51.07 4.53
C LYS A 199 58.03 52.37 3.83
N TYR A 200 57.09 53.10 3.24
CA TYR A 200 57.39 54.36 2.55
C TYR A 200 57.77 55.49 3.52
N GLY A 201 57.15 55.56 4.70
CA GLY A 201 57.54 56.51 5.75
C GLY A 201 58.96 56.27 6.30
N GLN A 202 59.43 55.03 6.29
CA GLN A 202 60.80 54.67 6.66
C GLN A 202 61.81 55.04 5.58
N TRP A 203 61.45 54.88 4.29
CA TRP A 203 62.30 55.33 3.17
C TRP A 203 62.45 56.86 3.12
N VAL A 204 61.37 57.62 3.38
CA VAL A 204 61.42 59.09 3.43
C VAL A 204 62.34 59.62 4.55
N LYS A 205 62.35 58.95 5.71
CA LYS A 205 63.28 59.29 6.81
C LYS A 205 64.74 58.95 6.52
N THR A 206 65.01 58.05 5.59
CA THR A 206 66.39 57.65 5.25
C THR A 206 66.97 58.49 4.09
N SER A 207 66.13 59.30 3.42
CA SER A 207 66.53 60.21 2.34
C SER A 207 66.78 61.66 2.79
N GLU A 208 66.66 61.98 4.08
CA GLU A 208 67.12 63.26 4.62
C GLU A 208 68.57 63.16 5.10
N PHE A 209 69.47 63.39 4.13
CA PHE A 209 70.84 63.91 4.24
C PHE A 209 71.89 63.16 5.10
N GLU A 210 72.69 62.34 4.39
CA GLU A 210 74.15 62.51 4.42
C GLU A 210 74.49 63.93 3.90
N GLY A 211 75.18 64.73 4.72
CA GLY A 211 75.62 66.09 4.40
C GLY A 211 76.33 66.74 5.57
#